data_AF-A0A1Y4DCG4-F1
#
_entry.id   AF-A0A1Y4DCG4-F1
#
_cell.length_a   1.000
_cell.length_b   1.000
_cell.length_c   1.000
_cell.angle_alpha   90.00
_cell.angle_beta   90.00
_cell.angle_gamma   90.00
#
_symmetry.space_group_name_H-M   'P 1'
#
loop_
_entity.id
_entity.type
_entity.pdbx_description
1 polymer ?
#
loop_
_entity_poly.entity_id
_entity_poly.type
_entity_poly.pdbx_seq_one_letter_code
_entity_poly.pdbx_strand_id
1 'polypeptide(L)'
;MNTCPRCQNPTDETDNYCRHCGRSLKPGTGFLFSHTGIILLAFVLGPFALPFVWMSKTIGLGAKWIYTALLALISVYFVMVCYRSFLMLQEAAQTLMTVPL
;
A
#
# COMPACT_ATOMS: atom_id res chain seq x y z
N MET A 1 1.39 -30.90 16.26
CA MET A 1 2.66 -30.21 16.57
C MET A 1 3.23 -29.65 15.28
N ASN A 2 3.34 -28.33 15.17
CA ASN A 2 3.90 -27.66 13.99
C ASN A 2 5.39 -27.37 14.24
N THR A 3 6.20 -27.35 13.19
CA THR A 3 7.62 -26.99 13.27
C THR A 3 7.91 -25.71 12.51
N CYS A 4 8.90 -24.94 12.98
CA CYS A 4 9.30 -23.73 12.29
C CYS A 4 9.96 -24.05 10.93
N PRO A 5 9.51 -23.47 9.80
CA PRO A 5 10.06 -23.77 8.48
C PRO A 5 11.52 -23.30 8.28
N ARG A 6 12.09 -22.53 9.22
CA ARG A 6 13.49 -22.06 9.15
C ARG A 6 14.43 -22.83 10.06
N CYS A 7 14.07 -22.99 11.32
CA CYS A 7 14.96 -23.59 12.34
C CYS A 7 14.50 -24.96 12.83
N GLN A 8 13.36 -25.45 12.33
CA GLN A 8 12.78 -26.76 12.62
C GLN A 8 12.43 -27.04 14.09
N ASN A 9 12.65 -26.08 14.99
CA ASN A 9 12.19 -26.18 16.38
C ASN A 9 10.67 -26.30 16.47
N PRO A 10 10.17 -27.00 17.50
CA PRO A 10 8.74 -27.16 17.74
C PRO A 10 8.10 -25.80 18.02
N THR A 11 6.89 -25.63 17.49
CA THR A 11 6.07 -24.42 17.66
C THR A 11 4.67 -24.79 18.11
N ASP A 12 4.09 -23.97 18.96
CA ASP A 12 2.70 -24.12 19.39
C ASP A 12 1.75 -23.65 18.27
N GLU A 13 0.50 -24.15 18.26
CA GLU A 13 -0.49 -23.72 17.27
C GLU A 13 -0.93 -22.25 17.48
N THR A 14 -0.77 -21.76 18.71
CA THR A 14 -1.07 -20.37 19.09
C THR A 14 0.06 -19.40 18.75
N ASP A 15 1.28 -19.90 18.46
CA ASP A 15 2.42 -19.05 18.13
C ASP A 15 2.24 -18.40 16.75
N ASN A 16 2.37 -17.07 16.67
CA ASN A 16 2.39 -16.34 15.39
C ASN A 16 3.83 -16.14 14.87
N TYR A 17 4.81 -16.20 15.77
CA TYR A 17 6.24 -16.08 15.49
C TYR A 17 7.01 -17.19 16.20
N CYS A 18 8.09 -17.67 15.59
CA CYS A 18 8.97 -18.63 16.23
C CYS A 18 9.75 -17.96 17.39
N ARG A 19 9.67 -18.53 18.60
CA ARG A 19 10.35 -18.04 19.80
C ARG A 19 11.89 -18.11 19.73
N HIS A 20 12.43 -18.96 18.87
CA HIS A 20 13.87 -19.16 18.74
C HIS A 20 14.52 -18.29 17.67
N CYS A 21 13.94 -18.23 16.47
CA CYS A 21 14.54 -17.53 15.33
C CYS A 21 13.78 -16.26 14.90
N GLY A 22 12.67 -15.93 15.57
CA GLY A 22 11.87 -14.72 15.32
C GLY A 22 11.07 -14.73 14.01
N ARG A 23 11.10 -15.81 13.21
CA ARG A 23 10.40 -15.85 11.92
C ARG A 23 8.88 -15.93 12.12
N SER A 24 8.13 -15.14 11.34
CA SER A 24 6.66 -15.26 11.26
C SER A 24 6.26 -16.63 10.74
N LEU A 25 5.36 -17.30 11.47
CA LEU A 25 4.80 -18.60 11.11
C LEU A 25 3.60 -18.45 10.16
N LYS A 26 2.97 -17.26 10.13
CA LYS A 26 1.81 -16.92 9.29
C LYS A 26 2.13 -15.71 8.39
N PRO A 27 3.07 -15.83 7.43
CA PRO A 27 3.45 -14.70 6.57
C PRO A 27 2.30 -14.26 5.66
N GLY A 28 2.15 -12.95 5.48
CA GLY A 28 1.04 -12.35 4.72
C GLY A 28 -0.27 -12.26 5.51
N THR A 29 -0.20 -12.46 6.84
CA THR A 29 -1.29 -12.24 7.79
C THR A 29 -0.81 -11.27 8.88
N GLY A 30 -1.73 -10.49 9.46
CA GLY A 30 -1.42 -9.46 10.45
C GLY A 30 -2.15 -8.14 10.15
N PHE A 31 -1.99 -7.16 11.04
CA PHE A 31 -2.72 -5.89 10.95
C PHE A 31 -2.50 -5.18 9.60
N LEU A 32 -1.24 -5.06 9.14
CA LEU A 32 -0.91 -4.41 7.86
C LEU A 32 -1.49 -5.10 6.62
N PHE A 33 -1.90 -6.37 6.74
CA PHE A 33 -2.53 -7.14 5.66
C PHE A 33 -4.05 -7.24 5.81
N SER A 34 -4.60 -6.78 6.93
CA SER A 34 -6.04 -6.66 7.16
C SER A 34 -6.65 -5.50 6.38
N HIS A 35 -7.98 -5.49 6.21
CA HIS A 35 -8.68 -4.42 5.51
C HIS A 35 -8.39 -3.03 6.10
N THR A 36 -8.41 -2.90 7.42
CA THR A 36 -8.15 -1.62 8.10
C THR A 36 -6.70 -1.19 7.95
N GLY A 37 -5.75 -2.11 8.08
CA GLY A 37 -4.33 -1.81 7.87
C GLY A 37 -4.00 -1.42 6.43
N ILE A 38 -4.64 -2.06 5.45
CA ILE A 38 -4.47 -1.71 4.03
C ILE A 38 -5.08 -0.36 3.71
N ILE A 39 -6.24 -0.02 4.26
CA ILE A 39 -6.82 1.31 4.12
C ILE A 39 -5.87 2.37 4.71
N LEU A 40 -5.32 2.12 5.90
CA LEU A 40 -4.37 3.03 6.53
C LEU A 40 -3.08 3.18 5.70
N LEU A 41 -2.53 2.07 5.18
CA LEU A 41 -1.39 2.11 4.26
C LEU A 41 -1.71 2.88 2.97
N ALA A 42 -2.90 2.70 2.41
CA ALA A 42 -3.34 3.42 1.23
C ALA A 42 -3.43 4.94 1.47
N PHE A 43 -3.80 5.39 2.67
CA PHE A 43 -3.78 6.83 2.99
C PHE A 43 -2.36 7.40 3.13
N VAL A 44 -1.42 6.62 3.67
CA VAL A 44 -0.04 7.08 3.89
C VAL A 44 0.80 7.00 2.63
N LEU A 45 0.70 5.89 1.90
CA LEU A 45 1.53 5.57 0.72
C LEU A 45 0.81 5.81 -0.61
N GLY A 46 -0.51 6.03 -0.59
CA GLY A 46 -1.31 6.17 -1.81
C GLY A 46 -1.27 4.89 -2.67
N PRO A 47 -1.04 4.99 -3.99
CA PRO A 47 -1.00 3.83 -4.88
C PRO A 47 0.13 2.85 -4.55
N PHE A 48 1.17 3.28 -3.85
CA PHE A 48 2.27 2.39 -3.45
C PHE A 48 1.87 1.37 -2.38
N ALA A 49 0.65 1.43 -1.84
CA ALA A 49 0.09 0.38 -1.00
C ALA A 49 -0.32 -0.89 -1.78
N LEU A 50 -0.46 -0.82 -3.12
CA LEU A 50 -0.92 -1.96 -3.94
C LEU A 50 -0.15 -3.27 -3.71
N PRO A 51 1.19 -3.29 -3.67
CA PRO A 51 1.96 -4.52 -3.43
C PRO A 51 1.56 -5.21 -2.12
N PHE A 52 1.23 -4.46 -1.07
CA PHE A 52 0.77 -5.01 0.21
C PHE A 52 -0.63 -5.65 0.10
N VAL A 53 -1.52 -5.09 -0.72
CA VAL A 53 -2.84 -5.68 -1.02
C VAL A 53 -2.69 -7.05 -1.69
N TRP A 54 -1.79 -7.16 -2.66
CA TRP A 54 -1.58 -8.39 -3.40
C TRP A 54 -0.84 -9.45 -2.58
N MET A 55 0.07 -9.04 -1.70
CA MET A 55 0.77 -9.91 -0.77
C MET A 55 -0.09 -10.40 0.40
N SER A 56 -1.20 -9.71 0.71
CA SER A 56 -2.14 -10.13 1.74
C SER A 56 -2.79 -11.48 1.41
N LYS A 57 -2.78 -12.40 2.40
CA LYS A 57 -3.51 -13.68 2.33
C LYS A 57 -4.89 -13.61 2.99
N THR A 58 -5.18 -12.53 3.73
CA THR A 58 -6.46 -12.34 4.42
C THR A 58 -7.51 -11.73 3.50
N ILE A 59 -7.10 -11.01 2.45
CA ILE A 59 -8.01 -10.36 1.51
C ILE A 59 -8.33 -11.28 0.33
N GLY A 60 -9.61 -11.49 0.06
CA GLY A 60 -10.08 -12.27 -1.09
C GLY A 60 -9.78 -11.60 -2.44
N LEU A 61 -9.72 -12.39 -3.50
CA LEU A 61 -9.41 -11.92 -4.87
C LEU A 61 -10.31 -10.78 -5.34
N GLY A 62 -11.61 -10.84 -5.08
CA GLY A 62 -12.55 -9.77 -5.44
C GLY A 62 -12.22 -8.43 -4.78
N ALA A 63 -11.89 -8.46 -3.49
CA ALA A 63 -11.49 -7.26 -2.76
C ALA A 63 -10.15 -6.69 -3.25
N LYS A 64 -9.18 -7.54 -3.63
CA LYS A 64 -7.91 -7.08 -4.24
C LYS A 64 -8.14 -6.27 -5.51
N TRP A 65 -9.05 -6.72 -6.37
CA TRP A 65 -9.43 -6.01 -7.57
C TRP A 65 -10.14 -4.68 -7.27
N ILE A 66 -11.04 -4.66 -6.28
CA ILE A 66 -11.71 -3.42 -5.84
C ILE A 66 -10.67 -2.39 -5.36
N TYR A 67 -9.74 -2.78 -4.50
CA TYR A 67 -8.67 -1.88 -4.03
C TYR A 67 -7.80 -1.38 -5.19
N THR A 68 -7.46 -2.25 -6.13
CA THR A 68 -6.66 -1.89 -7.30
C THR A 68 -7.37 -0.85 -8.17
N ALA A 69 -8.66 -1.07 -8.46
CA ALA A 69 -9.47 -0.14 -9.25
C ALA A 69 -9.62 1.22 -8.54
N LEU A 70 -9.90 1.22 -7.24
CA LEU A 70 -10.08 2.43 -6.45
C LEU A 70 -8.78 3.25 -6.35
N LEU A 71 -7.65 2.60 -6.05
CA LEU A 71 -6.35 3.26 -6.03
C LEU A 71 -5.92 3.77 -7.40
N ALA A 72 -6.22 3.04 -8.47
CA ALA A 72 -5.96 3.50 -9.84
C ALA A 72 -6.77 4.76 -10.18
N LEU A 73 -8.08 4.77 -9.89
CA LEU A 73 -8.94 5.93 -10.12
C LEU A 73 -8.45 7.17 -9.36
N ILE A 74 -8.13 7.02 -8.07
CA ILE A 74 -7.60 8.12 -7.25
C ILE A 74 -6.27 8.62 -7.82
N SER A 75 -5.39 7.72 -8.27
CA SER A 75 -4.09 8.09 -8.83
C SER A 75 -4.23 8.87 -10.14
N VAL A 76 -5.09 8.40 -11.04
CA VAL A 76 -5.38 9.11 -12.31
C VAL A 76 -5.96 10.49 -12.03
N TYR A 77 -6.91 10.59 -11.09
CA TYR A 77 -7.46 11.88 -10.67
C TYR A 77 -6.37 12.82 -10.12
N PHE A 78 -5.52 12.33 -9.23
CA PHE A 78 -4.44 13.12 -8.64
C PHE A 78 -3.45 13.63 -9.71
N VAL A 79 -3.04 12.78 -10.65
CA VAL A 79 -2.17 13.18 -11.76
C VAL A 79 -2.81 14.26 -12.63
N MET A 80 -4.11 14.14 -12.94
CA MET A 80 -4.83 15.17 -13.71
C MET A 80 -4.86 16.51 -12.99
N VAL A 81 -5.10 16.52 -11.67
CA VAL A 81 -5.13 17.75 -10.87
C VAL A 81 -3.75 18.39 -10.82
N CYS A 82 -2.70 17.60 -10.59
CA CYS A 82 -1.31 18.09 -10.60
C CYS A 82 -0.93 18.67 -11.96
N TYR A 83 -1.29 18.00 -13.05
CA TYR A 83 -1.00 18.47 -14.41
C TYR A 83 -1.71 19.80 -14.70
N ARG A 84 -3.00 19.91 -14.38
CA ARG A 84 -3.75 21.18 -14.53
C ARG A 84 -3.17 22.31 -13.69
N SER A 85 -2.78 22.01 -12.46
CA SER A 85 -2.16 22.99 -11.57
C SER A 85 -0.83 23.47 -12.12
N PHE A 86 -0.03 22.57 -12.68
CA PHE A 86 1.24 22.91 -13.32
C PHE A 86 1.06 23.82 -14.55
N LEU A 87 0.07 23.52 -15.41
CA LEU A 87 -0.27 24.36 -16.56
C LEU A 87 -0.67 25.78 -16.13
N MET A 88 -1.54 25.89 -15.11
CA MET A 88 -1.96 27.19 -14.57
C MET A 88 -0.78 28.00 -13.99
N LEU A 89 0.15 27.33 -13.31
CA LEU A 89 1.37 27.96 -12.80
C LEU A 89 2.30 28.43 -13.94
N GLN A 90 2.38 27.66 -15.03
CA GLN A 90 3.18 28.03 -16.19
C GLN A 90 2.64 29.29 -16.89
N GLU A 91 1.33 29.38 -17.08
CA GLU A 91 0.67 30.56 -17.66
C GLU A 91 0.87 31.81 -16.78
N ALA A 92 0.73 31.66 -15.46
CA ALA A 92 0.99 32.74 -14.50
C ALA A 92 2.46 33.17 -14.48
N ALA A 93 3.40 32.24 -14.61
CA ALA A 93 4.83 32.58 -14.68
C ALA A 93 5.19 33.34 -15.96
N GLN A 94 4.61 32.96 -17.11
CA GLN A 94 4.85 33.62 -18.39
C GLN A 94 4.33 35.06 -18.40
N THR A 95 3.12 35.27 -17.89
CA THR A 95 2.53 36.62 -17.81
C THR A 95 3.40 37.58 -16.98
N LEU A 96 3.91 37.13 -15.81
CA LEU A 96 4.81 37.93 -14.97
C LEU A 96 6.12 38.32 -15.68
N MET A 97 6.68 37.45 -16.53
CA MET A 97 7.91 37.75 -17.27
C MET A 97 7.71 38.71 -18.45
N THR A 98 6.47 38.92 -18.90
CA THR A 98 6.16 39.77 -20.06
C THR A 98 5.69 41.18 -19.71
N VAL A 99 5.49 41.52 -18.43
CA VAL A 99 5.09 42.88 -18.03
C VAL A 99 6.33 43.79 -18.06
N PRO A 100 6.37 44.81 -18.93
CA PRO A 100 7.41 45.84 -18.83
C PRO A 100 7.12 46.69 -17.57
N LEU A 101 8.15 46.86 -16.75
CA LEU A 101 8.16 47.79 -15.60
C LEU A 101 7.94 49.24 -16.03
#